data_AF-R9L7X7-F1
#
_entry.id   AF-R9L7X7-F1
#
_cell.length_a   1.000
_cell.length_b   1.000
_cell.length_c   1.000
_cell.angle_alpha   90.00
_cell.angle_beta   90.00
_cell.angle_gamma   90.00
#
_symmetry.space_group_name_H-M   'P 1'
#
loop_
_entity.id
_entity.type
_entity.pdbx_description
1 polymer ?
#
loop_
_entity_poly.entity_id
_entity_poly.type
_entity_poly.pdbx_seq_one_letter_code
_entity_poly.pdbx_strand_id
1 'polypeptide(L)'
;MKGKNDKGPSVKKPIFKKWWFWVIIVVILAAIIGSGGENENKVPSTTGDPSTSTSTPQASDTQTDDTQGESNSEFDNINFVVRNVRNDVTGNWRIATIAESIETQNYALDYYNKYFEGDEEIHAIVNFTYNTTSKISVMGNLLDVTIYEYVDKEEHDAKLLFSGMVLDEYFIDIDSGEILNAQETTSTKEVSPDSFVADVKEVIQDAISSKTESIQDVVLKDGDLCVTVDLSNANPEPLTIGDLAWSRAISITEAILNIPTYEAYEDLWNTISVDFGTDIGKVTCGKDDVETNGFGRYFPPEGNFDSLIGLE
;
A
#
# COMPACT_ATOMS: atom_id res chain seq x y z
N MET A 1 -56.08 3.01 7.95
CA MET A 1 -55.87 2.00 6.88
C MET A 1 -55.29 2.70 5.65
N LYS A 2 -54.14 2.21 5.16
CA LYS A 2 -53.45 2.50 3.87
C LYS A 2 -53.04 3.97 3.62
N GLY A 3 -51.80 4.32 3.26
CA GLY A 3 -50.63 3.54 2.83
C GLY A 3 -50.05 4.09 1.52
N LYS A 4 -48.89 4.77 1.65
CA LYS A 4 -47.73 4.92 0.73
C LYS A 4 -47.91 5.39 -0.74
N ASN A 5 -47.09 6.38 -1.16
CA ASN A 5 -45.84 6.17 -1.92
C ASN A 5 -45.25 7.50 -2.40
N ASP A 6 -44.18 7.98 -1.75
CA ASP A 6 -43.30 9.03 -2.26
C ASP A 6 -42.22 8.39 -3.15
N LYS A 7 -42.05 8.91 -4.37
CA LYS A 7 -40.97 8.52 -5.29
C LYS A 7 -39.77 9.44 -5.08
N GLY A 8 -38.68 8.90 -4.53
CA GLY A 8 -37.38 9.59 -4.49
C GLY A 8 -36.71 9.68 -5.87
N PRO A 9 -35.79 10.64 -6.08
CA PRO A 9 -35.13 10.85 -7.36
C PRO A 9 -34.07 9.77 -7.62
N SER A 10 -34.12 9.15 -8.79
CA SER A 10 -33.13 8.18 -9.28
C SER A 10 -31.83 8.89 -9.71
N VAL A 11 -30.77 8.77 -8.92
CA VAL A 11 -29.42 9.21 -9.32
C VAL A 11 -28.83 8.18 -10.28
N LYS A 12 -28.49 8.61 -11.50
CA LYS A 12 -27.76 7.80 -12.48
C LYS A 12 -26.27 7.79 -12.10
N LYS A 13 -25.65 6.61 -12.03
CA LYS A 13 -24.21 6.45 -11.81
C LYS A 13 -23.42 7.13 -12.96
N PRO A 14 -22.38 7.94 -12.68
CA PRO A 14 -21.53 8.50 -13.72
C PRO A 14 -20.56 7.42 -14.23
N ILE A 15 -20.43 7.37 -15.56
CA ILE A 15 -19.69 6.32 -16.28
C ILE A 15 -18.28 6.85 -16.57
N PHE A 16 -17.40 6.90 -15.56
CA PHE A 16 -16.00 7.25 -15.79
C PHE A 16 -15.21 6.01 -16.24
N LYS A 17 -15.29 5.71 -17.54
CA LYS A 17 -14.43 4.69 -18.16
C LYS A 17 -13.04 5.27 -18.39
N LYS A 18 -12.11 4.77 -17.59
CA LYS A 18 -10.65 4.67 -17.76
C LYS A 18 -10.11 5.23 -19.09
N TRP A 19 -9.88 6.55 -19.13
CA TRP A 19 -9.30 7.26 -20.28
C TRP A 19 -7.81 6.92 -20.47
N TRP A 20 -7.09 6.71 -19.37
CA TRP A 20 -5.67 6.29 -19.37
C TRP A 20 -5.43 4.91 -20.01
N PHE A 21 -6.45 4.04 -20.07
CA PHE A 21 -6.35 2.71 -20.69
C PHE A 21 -6.09 2.77 -22.21
N TRP A 22 -6.55 3.84 -22.89
CA TRP A 22 -6.30 4.01 -24.34
C TRP A 22 -4.87 4.45 -24.65
N VAL A 23 -4.21 5.17 -23.74
CA VAL A 23 -2.83 5.63 -23.92
C VAL A 23 -1.87 4.44 -23.87
N ILE A 24 -2.11 3.48 -22.97
CA ILE A 24 -1.30 2.25 -22.83
C ILE A 24 -1.41 1.35 -24.08
N ILE A 25 -2.61 1.18 -24.64
CA ILE A 25 -2.80 0.36 -25.87
C ILE A 25 -2.04 0.95 -27.07
N VAL A 26 -2.01 2.29 -27.21
CA VAL A 26 -1.29 2.94 -28.32
C VAL A 26 0.23 2.78 -28.17
N VAL A 27 0.76 2.85 -26.95
CA VAL A 27 2.20 2.63 -26.69
C VAL A 27 2.60 1.18 -26.98
N ILE A 28 1.78 0.20 -26.59
CA ILE A 28 2.04 -1.23 -26.86
C ILE A 28 1.97 -1.53 -28.37
N LEU A 29 1.00 -0.98 -29.10
CA LEU A 29 0.91 -1.17 -30.55
C LEU A 29 2.05 -0.48 -31.31
N ALA A 30 2.55 0.66 -30.83
CA ALA A 30 3.71 1.33 -31.42
C ALA A 30 5.01 0.54 -31.21
N ALA A 31 5.14 -0.20 -30.11
CA ALA A 31 6.31 -1.04 -29.83
C ALA A 31 6.38 -2.30 -30.73
N ILE A 32 5.26 -2.81 -31.22
CA ILE A 32 5.21 -4.04 -32.04
C ILE A 32 5.51 -3.79 -33.53
N ILE A 33 5.44 -2.54 -34.00
CA ILE A 33 5.78 -2.19 -35.41
C ILE A 33 7.30 -2.01 -35.61
N GLY A 34 8.09 -2.02 -34.53
CA GLY A 34 9.52 -1.73 -34.55
C GLY A 34 10.46 -2.91 -34.26
N SER A 35 10.19 -4.14 -34.69
CA SER A 35 11.21 -5.21 -34.71
C SER A 35 10.74 -6.43 -35.50
N GLY A 36 11.09 -6.49 -36.79
CA GLY A 36 10.92 -7.68 -37.63
C GLY A 36 11.93 -8.78 -37.28
N GLY A 37 11.48 -10.04 -37.32
CA GLY A 37 12.33 -11.20 -37.07
C GLY A 37 11.56 -12.51 -37.10
N GLU A 38 11.45 -13.06 -38.30
CA GLU A 38 10.87 -14.35 -38.69
C GLU A 38 11.59 -15.56 -38.06
N ASN A 39 10.84 -16.58 -37.63
CA ASN A 39 11.05 -17.98 -38.05
C ASN A 39 10.02 -18.93 -37.43
N GLU A 40 9.45 -19.74 -38.32
CA GLU A 40 8.49 -20.80 -38.10
C GLU A 40 9.20 -22.08 -37.62
N ASN A 41 8.54 -22.86 -36.76
CA ASN A 41 8.52 -24.32 -36.94
C ASN A 41 7.30 -24.94 -36.26
N LYS A 42 6.71 -25.90 -36.96
CA LYS A 42 5.40 -26.49 -36.73
C LYS A 42 5.55 -28.02 -36.63
N VAL A 43 4.48 -28.65 -36.16
CA VAL A 43 4.01 -30.06 -36.38
C VAL A 43 4.60 -31.14 -35.41
N PRO A 44 3.91 -32.26 -35.07
CA PRO A 44 2.68 -32.40 -34.23
C PRO A 44 2.61 -33.74 -33.39
N SER A 45 1.40 -34.03 -32.85
CA SER A 45 0.74 -35.35 -32.64
C SER A 45 1.11 -36.17 -31.38
N THR A 46 0.25 -36.98 -30.71
CA THR A 46 -1.18 -37.35 -30.81
C THR A 46 -1.57 -38.21 -29.57
N THR A 47 -2.82 -38.05 -29.11
CA THR A 47 -3.82 -38.96 -28.48
C THR A 47 -3.43 -40.19 -27.64
N GLY A 48 -4.11 -40.33 -26.49
CA GLY A 48 -4.45 -41.61 -25.82
C GLY A 48 -5.21 -41.44 -24.49
N ASP A 49 -6.52 -41.66 -24.51
CA ASP A 49 -7.47 -41.82 -23.37
C ASP A 49 -7.91 -43.32 -23.34
N PRO A 50 -8.76 -43.88 -22.45
CA PRO A 50 -9.18 -43.58 -21.06
C PRO A 50 -9.02 -44.79 -20.10
N SER A 51 -9.24 -44.62 -18.79
CA SER A 51 -9.98 -45.64 -18.01
C SER A 51 -10.60 -45.11 -16.71
N THR A 52 -11.91 -45.36 -16.65
CA THR A 52 -12.94 -45.22 -15.63
C THR A 52 -12.63 -45.98 -14.32
N SER A 53 -13.10 -45.47 -13.17
CA SER A 53 -13.88 -46.24 -12.16
C SER A 53 -14.43 -45.36 -11.03
N THR A 54 -15.75 -45.36 -10.95
CA THR A 54 -16.66 -44.83 -9.93
C THR A 54 -16.53 -45.57 -8.59
N SER A 55 -16.71 -44.88 -7.44
CA SER A 55 -17.40 -45.41 -6.24
C SER A 55 -17.57 -44.34 -5.13
N THR A 56 -18.80 -43.88 -4.92
CA THR A 56 -19.37 -43.48 -3.62
C THR A 56 -20.23 -44.68 -3.14
N PRO A 57 -20.48 -44.90 -1.83
CA PRO A 57 -21.30 -43.98 -1.02
C PRO A 57 -21.06 -43.96 0.52
N GLN A 58 -21.67 -42.93 1.12
CA GLN A 58 -22.51 -42.97 2.33
C GLN A 58 -21.98 -42.39 3.66
N ALA A 59 -22.72 -41.34 4.06
CA ALA A 59 -22.98 -40.73 5.35
C ALA A 59 -22.72 -41.53 6.64
N SER A 60 -22.32 -40.79 7.66
CA SER A 60 -22.69 -41.05 9.05
C SER A 60 -22.94 -39.73 9.76
N ASP A 61 -24.18 -39.56 10.22
CA ASP A 61 -24.59 -38.55 11.19
C ASP A 61 -23.82 -38.78 12.51
N THR A 62 -23.25 -37.71 13.06
CA THR A 62 -23.15 -37.54 14.52
C THR A 62 -23.30 -36.06 14.83
N GLN A 63 -24.44 -35.78 15.45
CA GLN A 63 -24.83 -34.51 16.00
C GLN A 63 -24.11 -34.32 17.35
N THR A 64 -23.21 -33.35 17.42
CA THR A 64 -22.78 -32.72 18.68
C THR A 64 -23.14 -31.26 18.60
N ASP A 65 -24.13 -30.90 19.38
CA ASP A 65 -24.54 -29.53 19.69
C ASP A 65 -23.49 -28.94 20.63
N ASP A 66 -22.63 -28.07 20.10
CA ASP A 66 -21.95 -27.05 20.89
C ASP A 66 -22.20 -25.72 20.20
N THR A 67 -23.03 -24.91 20.86
CA THR A 67 -23.31 -23.54 20.49
C THR A 67 -22.04 -22.70 20.65
N GLN A 68 -21.35 -22.44 19.55
CA GLN A 68 -20.33 -21.40 19.46
C GLN A 68 -20.71 -20.48 18.30
N GLY A 69 -20.84 -19.18 18.59
CA GLY A 69 -21.31 -18.18 17.64
C GLY A 69 -20.45 -18.18 16.38
N GLU A 70 -21.08 -18.56 15.27
CA GLU A 70 -20.52 -18.56 13.93
C GLU A 70 -20.36 -17.11 13.47
N SER A 71 -19.21 -16.51 13.77
CA SER A 71 -18.71 -15.40 12.95
C SER A 71 -18.27 -16.03 11.63
N ASN A 72 -19.17 -16.04 10.63
CA ASN A 72 -18.85 -16.48 9.28
C ASN A 72 -17.68 -15.62 8.79
N SER A 73 -16.46 -16.18 8.80
CA SER A 73 -15.26 -15.47 8.40
C SER A 73 -15.37 -15.12 6.91
N GLU A 74 -14.79 -14.01 6.47
CA GLU A 74 -14.82 -13.65 5.05
C GLU A 74 -14.14 -14.73 4.20
N PHE A 75 -13.18 -15.45 4.77
CA PHE A 75 -12.51 -16.62 4.21
C PHE A 75 -13.44 -17.78 3.86
N ASP A 76 -14.42 -18.11 4.71
CA ASP A 76 -15.34 -19.24 4.47
C ASP A 76 -16.21 -19.05 3.23
N ASN A 77 -16.37 -17.80 2.78
CA ASN A 77 -17.13 -17.47 1.57
C ASN A 77 -16.29 -17.58 0.29
N ILE A 78 -14.97 -17.83 0.41
CA ILE A 78 -14.06 -17.93 -0.74
C ILE A 78 -13.80 -19.40 -1.06
N ASN A 79 -14.06 -19.79 -2.30
CA ASN A 79 -13.76 -21.13 -2.78
C ASN A 79 -12.36 -21.20 -3.41
N PHE A 80 -11.34 -21.57 -2.63
CA PHE A 80 -10.01 -21.83 -3.16
C PHE A 80 -9.92 -23.23 -3.79
N VAL A 81 -9.69 -23.26 -5.10
CA VAL A 81 -9.34 -24.49 -5.83
C VAL A 81 -7.82 -24.56 -5.97
N VAL A 82 -7.19 -25.19 -4.97
CA VAL A 82 -5.73 -25.37 -4.91
C VAL A 82 -5.30 -26.50 -5.85
N ARG A 83 -4.26 -26.25 -6.63
CA ARG A 83 -3.70 -27.21 -7.61
C ARG A 83 -2.20 -27.06 -7.72
N ASN A 84 -1.53 -28.05 -8.30
CA ASN A 84 -0.10 -27.97 -8.62
C ASN A 84 0.18 -26.92 -9.69
N VAL A 85 1.33 -26.26 -9.58
CA VAL A 85 1.81 -25.31 -10.59
C VAL A 85 2.43 -26.06 -11.76
N ARG A 86 2.08 -25.67 -12.99
CA ARG A 86 2.68 -26.22 -14.21
C ARG A 86 4.14 -25.76 -14.32
N ASN A 87 5.02 -26.67 -14.77
CA ASN A 87 6.45 -26.43 -14.94
C ASN A 87 7.22 -26.13 -13.64
N ASP A 88 6.61 -26.35 -12.47
CA ASP A 88 7.35 -26.37 -11.21
C ASP A 88 8.28 -27.60 -11.18
N VAL A 89 9.58 -27.34 -11.03
CA VAL A 89 10.62 -28.37 -10.94
C VAL A 89 10.90 -28.81 -9.50
N THR A 90 10.39 -28.08 -8.51
CA THR A 90 10.59 -28.36 -7.08
C THR A 90 9.58 -29.37 -6.56
N GLY A 91 8.34 -29.36 -7.09
CA GLY A 91 7.23 -30.19 -6.63
C GLY A 91 6.44 -29.57 -5.48
N ASN A 92 6.89 -28.43 -4.96
CA ASN A 92 6.38 -27.80 -3.75
C ASN A 92 5.41 -26.66 -4.04
N TRP A 93 5.21 -26.29 -5.30
CA TRP A 93 4.41 -25.10 -5.61
C TRP A 93 2.94 -25.47 -5.79
N ARG A 94 2.07 -24.68 -5.17
CA ARG A 94 0.62 -24.74 -5.31
C ARG A 94 0.10 -23.39 -5.78
N ILE A 95 -1.04 -23.42 -6.46
CA ILE A 95 -1.71 -22.21 -6.91
C ILE A 95 -3.21 -22.30 -6.72
N ALA A 96 -3.80 -21.19 -6.29
CA ALA A 96 -5.22 -20.92 -6.34
C ALA A 96 -5.47 -19.63 -7.15
N THR A 97 -6.69 -19.49 -7.66
CA THR A 97 -7.12 -18.33 -8.42
C THR A 97 -8.46 -17.87 -7.87
N ILE A 98 -8.60 -16.58 -7.59
CA ILE A 98 -9.81 -15.96 -7.06
C ILE A 98 -10.14 -14.69 -7.84
N ALA A 99 -11.37 -14.20 -7.68
CA ALA A 99 -11.80 -12.92 -8.22
C ALA A 99 -12.63 -12.17 -7.16
N GLU A 100 -12.13 -12.18 -5.93
CA GLU A 100 -12.83 -11.63 -4.76
C GLU A 100 -12.25 -10.27 -4.37
N SER A 101 -13.10 -9.38 -3.84
CA SER A 101 -12.69 -8.08 -3.32
C SER A 101 -12.27 -8.20 -1.84
N ILE A 102 -11.22 -8.98 -1.59
CA ILE A 102 -10.69 -9.25 -0.24
C ILE A 102 -9.16 -9.23 -0.27
N GLU A 103 -8.58 -8.59 0.74
CA GLU A 103 -7.12 -8.47 0.89
C GLU A 103 -6.52 -9.75 1.49
N THR A 104 -5.31 -10.11 1.05
CA THR A 104 -4.65 -11.34 1.47
C THR A 104 -4.44 -11.42 2.98
N GLN A 105 -4.17 -10.29 3.64
CA GLN A 105 -3.99 -10.22 5.09
C GLN A 105 -5.21 -10.73 5.88
N ASN A 106 -6.42 -10.62 5.32
CA ASN A 106 -7.65 -11.05 5.98
C ASN A 106 -7.85 -12.57 5.97
N TYR A 107 -7.07 -13.31 5.18
CA TYR A 107 -7.27 -14.75 5.02
C TYR A 107 -5.99 -15.59 4.93
N ALA A 108 -4.79 -14.99 4.91
CA ALA A 108 -3.54 -15.71 4.69
C ALA A 108 -3.30 -16.81 5.74
N LEU A 109 -3.55 -16.53 7.01
CA LEU A 109 -3.37 -17.51 8.09
C LEU A 109 -4.39 -18.65 8.00
N ASP A 110 -5.67 -18.33 7.76
CA ASP A 110 -6.72 -19.34 7.58
C ASP A 110 -6.46 -20.21 6.34
N TYR A 111 -5.98 -19.59 5.26
CA TYR A 111 -5.57 -20.29 4.05
C TYR A 111 -4.40 -21.24 4.33
N TYR A 112 -3.37 -20.78 5.05
CA TYR A 112 -2.27 -21.63 5.47
C TYR A 112 -2.76 -22.84 6.27
N ASN A 113 -3.52 -22.61 7.34
CA ASN A 113 -4.04 -23.66 8.22
C ASN A 113 -4.89 -24.70 7.48
N LYS A 114 -5.56 -24.30 6.40
CA LYS A 114 -6.48 -25.17 5.64
C LYS A 114 -5.83 -25.91 4.47
N TYR A 115 -4.85 -25.30 3.81
CA TYR A 115 -4.39 -25.76 2.50
C TYR A 115 -2.92 -26.16 2.42
N PHE A 116 -2.07 -25.76 3.37
CA PHE A 116 -0.68 -26.22 3.39
C PHE A 116 -0.62 -27.66 3.91
N GLU A 117 0.09 -28.51 3.17
CA GLU A 117 0.40 -29.88 3.58
C GLU A 117 1.81 -29.99 4.20
N GLY A 118 2.67 -29.00 3.98
CA GLY A 118 4.01 -28.91 4.58
C GLY A 118 4.63 -27.51 4.46
N ASP A 119 5.55 -27.19 5.38
CA ASP A 119 6.21 -25.88 5.47
C ASP A 119 7.09 -25.56 4.25
N GLU A 120 7.51 -26.58 3.50
CA GLU A 120 8.27 -26.42 2.26
C GLU A 120 7.43 -25.97 1.06
N GLU A 121 6.10 -25.95 1.18
CA GLU A 121 5.21 -25.53 0.11
C GLU A 121 5.25 -24.01 -0.12
N ILE A 122 5.08 -23.61 -1.38
CA ILE A 122 4.94 -22.20 -1.78
C ILE A 122 3.59 -22.07 -2.48
N HIS A 123 2.70 -21.25 -1.91
CA HIS A 123 1.36 -21.06 -2.45
C HIS A 123 1.25 -19.72 -3.15
N ALA A 124 0.92 -19.75 -4.44
CA ALA A 124 0.49 -18.58 -5.21
C ALA A 124 -1.03 -18.42 -5.11
N ILE A 125 -1.51 -17.20 -4.88
CA ILE A 125 -2.93 -16.87 -4.94
C ILE A 125 -3.09 -15.70 -5.90
N VAL A 126 -3.61 -15.99 -7.09
CA VAL A 126 -3.85 -14.98 -8.12
C VAL A 126 -5.23 -14.38 -7.90
N ASN A 127 -5.31 -13.08 -7.65
CA ASN A 127 -6.57 -12.34 -7.51
C ASN A 127 -6.81 -11.45 -8.73
N PHE A 128 -7.72 -11.89 -9.61
CA PHE A 128 -8.04 -11.15 -10.84
C PHE A 128 -8.82 -9.85 -10.60
N THR A 129 -9.46 -9.69 -9.44
CA THR A 129 -10.18 -8.47 -9.08
C THR A 129 -9.20 -7.34 -8.72
N TYR A 130 -8.12 -7.69 -8.03
CA TYR A 130 -7.06 -6.74 -7.66
C TYR A 130 -5.90 -6.69 -8.65
N ASN A 131 -5.84 -7.64 -9.59
CA ASN A 131 -4.72 -7.77 -10.53
C ASN A 131 -3.40 -7.94 -9.77
N THR A 132 -3.41 -8.84 -8.78
CA THR A 132 -2.27 -9.17 -7.92
C THR A 132 -2.06 -10.67 -7.82
N THR A 133 -0.85 -11.07 -7.43
CA THR A 133 -0.50 -12.43 -7.09
C THR A 133 0.18 -12.46 -5.73
N SER A 134 -0.41 -13.14 -4.76
CA SER A 134 0.16 -13.28 -3.42
C SER A 134 1.00 -14.56 -3.34
N LYS A 135 2.23 -14.43 -2.83
CA LYS A 135 3.10 -15.54 -2.45
C LYS A 135 2.96 -15.76 -0.95
N ILE A 136 2.63 -16.98 -0.53
CA ILE A 136 2.61 -17.38 0.87
C ILE A 136 3.63 -18.51 1.04
N SER A 137 4.54 -18.37 2.00
CA SER A 137 5.54 -19.38 2.34
C SER A 137 5.92 -19.34 3.82
N VAL A 138 6.39 -20.44 4.38
CA VAL A 138 6.79 -20.53 5.80
C VAL A 138 8.27 -20.17 5.98
N MET A 139 8.56 -19.35 6.98
CA MET A 139 9.91 -18.94 7.43
C MET A 139 10.03 -19.10 8.95
N GLY A 140 10.33 -20.30 9.42
CA GLY A 140 10.38 -20.59 10.85
C GLY A 140 8.98 -20.52 11.47
N ASN A 141 8.76 -19.62 12.43
CA ASN A 141 7.43 -19.41 13.03
C ASN A 141 6.58 -18.37 12.31
N LEU A 142 7.05 -17.86 11.18
CA LEU A 142 6.41 -16.78 10.45
C LEU A 142 5.89 -17.28 9.10
N LEU A 143 4.73 -16.79 8.71
CA LEU A 143 4.28 -16.78 7.33
C LEU A 143 4.90 -15.55 6.64
N ASP A 144 5.72 -15.75 5.62
CA ASP A 144 6.10 -14.69 4.67
C ASP A 144 5.00 -14.55 3.62
N VAL A 145 4.39 -13.37 3.58
CA VAL A 145 3.37 -13.01 2.60
C VAL A 145 3.86 -11.84 1.77
N THR A 146 4.17 -12.10 0.51
CA THR A 146 4.59 -11.07 -0.46
C THR A 146 3.49 -10.90 -1.52
N ILE A 147 3.10 -9.66 -1.81
CA ILE A 147 2.11 -9.32 -2.83
C ILE A 147 2.82 -8.79 -4.07
N TYR A 148 2.53 -9.36 -5.24
CA TYR A 148 3.09 -8.95 -6.53
C TYR A 148 2.01 -8.32 -7.41
N GLU A 149 2.41 -7.40 -8.29
CA GLU A 149 1.62 -7.03 -9.46
C GLU A 149 1.41 -8.27 -10.34
N TYR A 150 0.17 -8.51 -10.77
CA TYR A 150 -0.13 -9.65 -11.63
C TYR A 150 0.52 -9.52 -13.01
N VAL A 151 1.16 -10.59 -13.48
CA VAL A 151 1.69 -10.70 -14.83
C VAL A 151 0.77 -11.57 -15.70
N ASP A 152 0.40 -11.08 -16.89
CA ASP A 152 -0.54 -11.79 -17.78
C ASP A 152 -0.13 -13.25 -17.99
N LYS A 153 -1.06 -14.15 -17.64
CA LYS A 153 -0.95 -15.62 -17.71
C LYS A 153 0.09 -16.25 -16.77
N GLU A 154 0.55 -15.57 -15.72
CA GLU A 154 1.51 -16.16 -14.80
C GLU A 154 0.97 -17.41 -14.09
N GLU A 155 -0.35 -17.52 -13.89
CA GLU A 155 -1.01 -18.67 -13.27
C GLU A 155 -0.88 -19.99 -14.04
N HIS A 156 -0.23 -19.96 -15.20
CA HIS A 156 -0.02 -21.08 -16.10
C HIS A 156 1.42 -21.60 -16.15
N ASP A 157 2.40 -20.92 -15.53
CA ASP A 157 3.80 -21.32 -15.57
C ASP A 157 4.58 -20.87 -14.33
N ALA A 158 5.22 -21.81 -13.63
CA ALA A 158 6.09 -21.53 -12.48
C ALA A 158 7.21 -20.53 -12.80
N LYS A 159 7.65 -20.43 -14.06
CA LYS A 159 8.68 -19.46 -14.47
C LYS A 159 8.18 -18.03 -14.56
N LEU A 160 6.86 -17.85 -14.67
CA LEU A 160 6.24 -16.53 -14.76
C LEU A 160 5.71 -16.05 -13.41
N LEU A 161 5.31 -16.98 -12.54
CA LEU A 161 4.84 -16.65 -11.20
C LEU A 161 5.84 -15.77 -10.45
N PHE A 162 5.32 -14.72 -9.81
CA PHE A 162 6.10 -13.79 -8.98
C PHE A 162 7.16 -12.99 -9.77
N SER A 163 6.98 -12.84 -11.08
CA SER A 163 7.86 -12.00 -11.92
C SER A 163 7.44 -10.53 -12.00
N GLY A 164 6.28 -10.19 -11.44
CA GLY A 164 5.81 -8.81 -11.31
C GLY A 164 6.57 -7.99 -10.27
N MET A 165 6.23 -6.70 -10.17
CA MET A 165 6.76 -5.85 -9.12
C MET A 165 6.21 -6.27 -7.76
N VAL A 166 7.05 -6.29 -6.72
CA VAL A 166 6.58 -6.44 -5.32
C VAL A 166 5.84 -5.17 -4.92
N LEU A 167 4.60 -5.34 -4.47
CA LEU A 167 3.69 -4.28 -4.05
C LEU A 167 3.56 -4.17 -2.54
N ASP A 168 3.77 -5.27 -1.82
CA ASP A 168 3.74 -5.30 -0.35
C ASP A 168 4.43 -6.56 0.16
N GLU A 169 4.94 -6.52 1.38
CA GLU A 169 5.49 -7.68 2.08
C GLU A 169 5.28 -7.54 3.60
N TYR A 170 4.73 -8.58 4.21
CA TYR A 170 4.54 -8.63 5.65
C TYR A 170 4.64 -10.07 6.14
N PHE A 171 4.94 -10.20 7.42
CA PHE A 171 5.01 -11.48 8.10
C PHE A 171 3.78 -11.69 8.98
N ILE A 172 3.36 -12.93 9.17
CA ILE A 172 2.33 -13.29 10.15
C ILE A 172 2.95 -14.28 11.12
N ASP A 173 2.91 -13.98 12.42
CA ASP A 173 3.27 -14.97 13.44
C ASP A 173 2.22 -16.09 13.44
N ILE A 174 2.64 -17.33 13.19
CA ILE A 174 1.73 -18.46 12.96
C ILE A 174 0.92 -18.81 14.22
N ASP A 175 1.52 -18.65 15.41
CA ASP A 175 0.88 -19.02 16.67
C ASP A 175 -0.18 -17.98 17.10
N SER A 176 0.13 -16.70 16.95
CA SER A 176 -0.71 -15.60 17.43
C SER A 176 -1.60 -14.98 16.34
N GLY A 177 -1.23 -15.12 15.08
CA GLY A 177 -1.82 -14.39 13.95
C GLY A 177 -1.47 -12.91 13.89
N GLU A 178 -0.51 -12.44 14.69
CA GLU A 178 -0.05 -11.05 14.65
C GLU A 178 0.67 -10.77 13.33
N ILE A 179 0.27 -9.68 12.65
CA ILE A 179 0.95 -9.19 11.45
C ILE A 179 2.16 -8.36 11.90
N LEU A 180 3.34 -8.76 11.44
CA LEU A 180 4.61 -8.09 11.65
C LEU A 180 5.06 -7.47 10.33
N ASN A 181 5.19 -6.15 10.28
CA ASN A 181 5.54 -5.47 9.04
C ASN A 181 7.01 -5.77 8.66
N ALA A 182 7.22 -6.41 7.51
CA ALA A 182 8.45 -6.23 6.74
C ALA A 182 8.41 -4.79 6.20
N GLN A 183 9.56 -4.18 5.89
CA GLN A 183 9.64 -2.74 5.62
C GLN A 183 8.56 -2.25 4.65
N GLU A 184 7.77 -1.27 5.11
CA GLU A 184 6.66 -0.65 4.40
C GLU A 184 7.06 -0.27 2.98
N THR A 185 6.63 -1.08 2.01
CA THR A 185 6.55 -0.66 0.62
C THR A 185 5.11 -0.86 0.17
N THR A 186 4.42 0.29 0.03
CA THR A 186 3.16 0.51 -0.69
C THR A 186 1.87 -0.16 -0.18
N SER A 187 1.47 0.21 1.04
CA SER A 187 0.04 0.27 1.41
C SER A 187 -0.70 1.27 0.52
N THR A 188 -1.88 0.90 0.00
CA THR A 188 -2.81 1.85 -0.63
C THR A 188 -3.50 2.66 0.46
N LYS A 189 -2.75 3.51 1.16
CA LYS A 189 -3.33 4.62 1.91
C LYS A 189 -3.91 5.57 0.87
N GLU A 190 -5.22 5.81 0.92
CA GLU A 190 -5.87 6.77 0.02
C GLU A 190 -5.16 8.12 0.17
N VAL A 191 -4.39 8.50 -0.87
CA VAL A 191 -3.65 9.76 -0.90
C VAL A 191 -4.68 10.89 -0.92
N SER A 192 -4.81 11.55 0.22
CA SER A 192 -5.73 12.66 0.41
C SER A 192 -5.04 13.80 1.17
N PRO A 193 -5.53 15.04 1.05
CA PRO A 193 -5.07 16.15 1.90
C PRO A 193 -5.11 15.80 3.40
N ASP A 194 -6.16 15.09 3.83
CA ASP A 194 -6.35 14.72 5.23
C ASP A 194 -5.31 13.69 5.70
N SER A 195 -4.99 12.69 4.86
CA SER A 195 -3.94 11.71 5.18
C SER A 195 -2.55 12.35 5.19
N PHE A 196 -2.28 13.29 4.27
CA PHE A 196 -1.02 14.03 4.28
C PHE A 196 -0.86 14.88 5.54
N VAL A 197 -1.90 15.61 5.94
CA VAL A 197 -1.89 16.39 7.19
C VAL A 197 -1.73 15.50 8.42
N ALA A 198 -2.32 14.31 8.44
CA ALA A 198 -2.15 13.35 9.52
C ALA A 198 -0.69 12.88 9.66
N ASP A 199 -0.06 12.52 8.55
CA ASP A 199 1.32 12.04 8.53
C ASP A 199 2.31 13.16 8.88
N VAL A 200 2.06 14.37 8.38
CA VAL A 200 2.81 15.57 8.80
C VAL A 200 2.72 15.74 10.30
N LYS A 201 1.53 15.69 10.91
CA LYS A 201 1.35 15.84 12.36
C LYS A 201 2.12 14.82 13.17
N GLU A 202 2.27 13.60 12.66
CA GLU A 202 3.03 12.53 13.30
C GLU A 202 4.53 12.82 13.28
N VAL A 203 5.10 13.05 12.10
CA VAL A 203 6.57 13.15 11.94
C VAL A 203 7.18 14.40 12.57
N ILE A 204 6.41 15.50 12.67
CA ILE A 204 6.93 16.77 13.19
C ILE A 204 6.97 16.82 14.73
N GLN A 205 6.40 15.83 15.44
CA GLN A 205 6.40 15.83 16.92
C GLN A 205 7.82 15.82 17.50
N ASP A 206 8.74 15.12 16.83
CA ASP A 206 10.14 15.02 17.25
C ASP A 206 11.00 16.19 16.74
N ALA A 207 10.45 17.07 15.89
CA ALA A 207 11.14 18.25 15.38
C ALA A 207 11.20 19.41 16.39
N ILE A 208 10.41 19.33 17.48
CA ILE A 208 10.30 20.36 18.52
C ILE A 208 10.51 19.79 19.93
N SER A 209 10.78 20.65 20.91
CA SER A 209 10.85 20.26 22.32
C SER A 209 9.44 20.12 22.91
N SER A 210 8.96 18.90 23.09
CA SER A 210 7.64 18.60 23.71
C SER A 210 7.45 19.10 25.15
N LYS A 211 8.50 19.62 25.79
CA LYS A 211 8.43 20.18 27.15
C LYS A 211 8.05 21.66 27.19
N THR A 212 8.40 22.41 26.15
CA THR A 212 8.40 23.88 26.18
C THR A 212 7.87 24.51 24.89
N GLU A 213 7.62 23.71 23.86
CA GLU A 213 7.18 24.13 22.53
C GLU A 213 5.94 23.31 22.17
N SER A 214 5.03 23.85 21.36
CA SER A 214 3.87 23.10 20.90
C SER A 214 3.49 23.41 19.46
N ILE A 215 3.10 22.38 18.72
CA ILE A 215 2.43 22.53 17.43
C ILE A 215 0.95 22.80 17.70
N GLN A 216 0.49 23.98 17.32
CA GLN A 216 -0.89 24.42 17.57
C GLN A 216 -1.83 23.97 16.46
N ASP A 217 -1.35 23.98 15.21
CA ASP A 217 -2.16 23.59 14.06
C ASP A 217 -1.30 23.14 12.87
N VAL A 218 -1.89 22.30 12.02
CA VAL A 218 -1.35 21.92 10.71
C VAL A 218 -2.50 21.96 9.71
N VAL A 219 -2.42 22.87 8.75
CA VAL A 219 -3.47 23.13 7.77
C VAL A 219 -2.90 23.03 6.37
N LEU A 220 -3.52 22.22 5.51
CA LEU A 220 -3.29 22.23 4.07
C LEU A 220 -4.47 22.91 3.40
N LYS A 221 -4.21 23.98 2.63
CA LYS A 221 -5.25 24.67 1.87
C LYS A 221 -4.70 25.16 0.54
N ASP A 222 -5.37 24.79 -0.55
CA ASP A 222 -5.02 25.22 -1.92
C ASP A 222 -3.54 24.93 -2.30
N GLY A 223 -2.97 23.87 -1.71
CA GLY A 223 -1.56 23.50 -1.87
C GLY A 223 -0.60 24.17 -0.89
N ASP A 224 -1.06 25.05 -0.01
CA ASP A 224 -0.23 25.68 1.01
C ASP A 224 -0.36 24.90 2.32
N LEU A 225 0.71 24.20 2.71
CA LEU A 225 0.82 23.54 4.00
C LEU A 225 1.39 24.53 5.02
N CYS A 226 0.67 24.77 6.11
CA CYS A 226 1.09 25.67 7.17
C CYS A 226 1.10 24.95 8.52
N VAL A 227 2.27 24.94 9.18
CA VAL A 227 2.44 24.47 10.56
C VAL A 227 2.52 25.69 11.48
N THR A 228 1.64 25.76 12.47
CA THR A 228 1.67 26.83 13.49
C THR A 228 2.36 26.32 14.74
N VAL A 229 3.39 27.02 15.20
CA VAL A 229 4.21 26.63 16.36
C VAL A 229 4.18 27.71 17.42
N ASP A 230 3.94 27.31 18.66
CA ASP A 230 4.02 28.18 19.84
C ASP A 230 5.34 27.94 20.59
N LEU A 231 6.13 29.02 20.69
CA LEU A 231 7.40 29.07 21.41
C LEU A 231 7.31 29.91 22.69
N SER A 232 6.11 30.33 23.12
CA SER A 232 5.93 31.26 24.25
C SER A 232 6.50 30.76 25.58
N ASN A 233 6.63 29.44 25.75
CA ASN A 233 7.21 28.81 26.94
C ASN A 233 8.67 28.39 26.77
N ALA A 234 9.28 28.66 25.61
CA ALA A 234 10.67 28.32 25.33
C ALA A 234 11.63 29.33 25.98
N ASN A 235 12.78 28.84 26.43
CA ASN A 235 13.90 29.68 26.84
C ASN A 235 15.01 29.55 25.78
N PRO A 236 15.22 30.55 24.91
CA PRO A 236 16.20 30.46 23.84
C PRO A 236 17.64 30.72 24.29
N GLU A 237 17.88 31.19 25.52
CA GLU A 237 19.23 31.55 25.99
C GLU A 237 20.22 30.36 25.89
N PRO A 238 21.45 30.59 25.40
CA PRO A 238 22.10 31.88 25.15
C PRO A 238 21.85 32.48 23.75
N LEU A 239 20.98 31.88 22.93
CA LEU A 239 20.61 32.35 21.60
C LEU A 239 19.36 33.24 21.64
N THR A 240 18.95 33.75 20.49
CA THR A 240 17.71 34.53 20.33
C THR A 240 16.49 33.62 20.08
N ILE A 241 15.30 34.18 20.27
CA ILE A 241 14.05 33.49 19.88
C ILE A 241 13.97 33.29 18.36
N GLY A 242 14.59 34.19 17.57
CA GLY A 242 14.70 34.07 16.13
C GLY A 242 15.55 32.87 15.72
N ASP A 243 16.70 32.66 16.37
CA ASP A 243 17.59 31.51 16.13
C ASP A 243 16.90 30.19 16.47
N LEU A 244 16.14 30.15 17.57
CA LEU A 244 15.36 28.98 17.93
C LEU A 244 14.28 28.71 16.86
N ALA A 245 13.53 29.74 16.45
CA ALA A 245 12.51 29.62 15.42
C ALA A 245 13.11 29.15 14.07
N TRP A 246 14.28 29.67 13.71
CA TRP A 246 15.02 29.25 12.52
C TRP A 246 15.39 27.77 12.59
N SER A 247 15.95 27.33 13.73
CA SER A 247 16.27 25.92 13.95
C SER A 247 15.03 25.03 13.86
N ARG A 248 13.88 25.46 14.42
CA ARG A 248 12.63 24.68 14.35
C ARG A 248 12.03 24.65 12.95
N ALA A 249 12.09 25.75 12.22
CA ALA A 249 11.63 25.80 10.84
C ALA A 249 12.40 24.78 9.98
N ILE A 250 13.72 24.69 10.15
CA ILE A 250 14.55 23.69 9.44
C ILE A 250 14.13 22.27 9.86
N SER A 251 14.12 21.96 11.15
CA SER A 251 13.78 20.60 11.61
C SER A 251 12.38 20.16 11.17
N ILE A 252 11.39 21.05 11.22
CA ILE A 252 10.01 20.77 10.81
C ILE A 252 9.94 20.54 9.30
N THR A 253 10.54 21.42 8.49
CA THR A 253 10.49 21.28 7.04
C THR A 253 11.25 20.05 6.55
N GLU A 254 12.41 19.73 7.14
CA GLU A 254 13.13 18.48 6.85
C GLU A 254 12.32 17.24 7.23
N ALA A 255 11.64 17.24 8.39
CA ALA A 255 10.77 16.13 8.78
C ALA A 255 9.65 15.90 7.77
N ILE A 256 9.03 16.99 7.26
CA ILE A 256 7.97 16.92 6.24
C ILE A 256 8.51 16.39 4.90
N LEU A 257 9.65 16.91 4.43
CA LEU A 257 10.24 16.52 3.14
C LEU A 257 10.75 15.08 3.11
N ASN A 258 10.99 14.48 4.28
CA ASN A 258 11.51 13.12 4.43
C ASN A 258 10.50 12.16 5.08
N ILE A 259 9.20 12.46 4.99
CA ILE A 259 8.15 11.47 5.26
C ILE A 259 8.42 10.23 4.37
N PRO A 260 8.36 8.99 4.91
CA PRO A 260 8.64 7.78 4.13
C PRO A 260 7.83 7.66 2.83
N THR A 261 6.62 8.21 2.81
CA THR A 261 5.69 8.25 1.68
C THR A 261 5.68 9.59 0.93
N TYR A 262 6.74 10.41 1.04
CA TYR A 262 6.80 11.75 0.44
C TYR A 262 6.35 11.80 -1.02
N GLU A 263 6.77 10.82 -1.85
CA GLU A 263 6.42 10.78 -3.28
C GLU A 263 4.91 10.66 -3.52
N ALA A 264 4.17 10.05 -2.59
CA ALA A 264 2.72 9.97 -2.67
C ALA A 264 2.04 11.34 -2.43
N TYR A 265 2.71 12.28 -1.76
CA TYR A 265 2.16 13.57 -1.38
C TYR A 265 2.68 14.74 -2.22
N GLU A 266 3.58 14.48 -3.16
CA GLU A 266 4.24 15.53 -3.95
C GLU A 266 3.20 16.43 -4.65
N ASP A 267 2.12 15.87 -5.20
CA ASP A 267 1.09 16.64 -5.92
C ASP A 267 0.13 17.43 -5.01
N LEU A 268 0.18 17.25 -3.68
CA LEU A 268 -0.78 17.85 -2.75
C LEU A 268 -0.38 19.24 -2.26
N TRP A 269 0.88 19.64 -2.42
CA TRP A 269 1.40 20.89 -1.90
C TRP A 269 2.24 21.67 -2.93
N ASN A 270 2.35 22.97 -2.74
CA ASN A 270 3.14 23.92 -3.53
C ASN A 270 4.08 24.71 -2.62
N THR A 271 3.63 25.07 -1.42
CA THR A 271 4.45 25.74 -0.40
C THR A 271 4.32 25.05 0.95
N ILE A 272 5.42 25.09 1.72
CA ILE A 272 5.44 24.69 3.13
C ILE A 272 5.80 25.93 3.95
N SER A 273 4.98 26.25 4.94
CA SER A 273 5.20 27.35 5.87
C SER A 273 5.29 26.88 7.30
N VAL A 274 6.16 27.54 8.08
CA VAL A 274 6.21 27.41 9.54
C VAL A 274 5.98 28.80 10.14
N ASP A 275 4.89 28.95 10.88
CA ASP A 275 4.41 30.20 11.46
C ASP A 275 4.62 30.20 12.98
N PHE A 276 5.39 31.17 13.48
CA PHE A 276 5.71 31.35 14.90
C PHE A 276 4.94 32.53 15.52
N GLY A 277 3.90 33.02 14.85
CA GLY A 277 3.12 34.17 15.28
C GLY A 277 3.73 35.51 14.87
N THR A 278 3.02 36.60 15.13
CA THR A 278 3.35 37.94 14.64
C THR A 278 4.65 38.52 15.17
N ASP A 279 5.10 38.05 16.34
CA ASP A 279 6.25 38.61 17.04
C ASP A 279 7.58 38.05 16.51
N ILE A 280 7.55 36.84 15.93
CA ILE A 280 8.72 36.13 15.41
C ILE A 280 8.66 36.07 13.87
N GLY A 281 7.47 35.85 13.32
CA GLY A 281 7.22 35.78 11.88
C GLY A 281 6.99 34.37 11.36
N LYS A 282 7.04 34.26 10.03
CA LYS A 282 6.74 33.04 9.28
C LYS A 282 7.80 32.80 8.23
N VAL A 283 8.19 31.55 8.06
CA VAL A 283 9.00 31.05 6.94
C VAL A 283 8.05 30.42 5.91
N THR A 284 8.33 30.61 4.62
CA THR A 284 7.60 29.97 3.52
C THR A 284 8.58 29.53 2.45
N CYS A 285 8.65 28.23 2.21
CA CYS A 285 9.51 27.62 1.20
C CYS A 285 8.66 27.08 0.04
N GLY A 286 9.08 27.32 -1.20
CA GLY A 286 8.42 26.80 -2.39
C GLY A 286 8.93 25.41 -2.76
N LYS A 287 8.10 24.61 -3.41
CA LYS A 287 8.51 23.29 -3.93
C LYS A 287 9.73 23.37 -4.85
N ASP A 288 9.84 24.44 -5.63
CA ASP A 288 10.96 24.65 -6.56
C ASP A 288 12.30 24.89 -5.83
N ASP A 289 12.26 25.19 -4.53
CA ASP A 289 13.45 25.42 -3.69
C ASP A 289 13.95 24.12 -3.02
N VAL A 290 13.29 22.97 -3.24
CA VAL A 290 13.71 21.69 -2.65
C VAL A 290 15.02 21.22 -3.30
N GLU A 291 16.03 20.99 -2.46
CA GLU A 291 17.28 20.34 -2.84
C GLU A 291 17.39 18.93 -2.23
N THR A 292 18.34 18.14 -2.71
CA THR A 292 18.61 16.80 -2.19
C THR A 292 20.11 16.62 -1.95
N ASN A 293 20.46 16.05 -0.80
CA ASN A 293 21.83 15.68 -0.45
C ASN A 293 21.89 14.20 0.01
N GLY A 294 23.03 13.77 0.55
CA GLY A 294 23.19 12.38 1.03
C GLY A 294 22.36 11.99 2.26
N PHE A 295 21.64 12.93 2.88
CA PHE A 295 20.81 12.75 4.07
C PHE A 295 19.31 12.92 3.81
N GLY A 296 18.91 13.38 2.62
CA GLY A 296 17.51 13.53 2.25
C GLY A 296 17.22 14.82 1.49
N ARG A 297 15.93 15.15 1.43
CA ARG A 297 15.41 16.40 0.86
C ARG A 297 15.45 17.51 1.91
N TYR A 298 15.80 18.73 1.50
CA TYR A 298 15.88 19.88 2.40
C TYR A 298 15.60 21.18 1.63
N PHE A 299 15.28 22.25 2.36
CA PHE A 299 15.31 23.61 1.81
C PHE A 299 16.64 24.27 2.15
N PRO A 300 17.38 24.83 1.15
CA PRO A 300 18.58 25.60 1.42
C PRO A 300 18.29 26.74 2.39
N PRO A 301 19.09 26.93 3.46
CA PRO A 301 18.79 27.95 4.45
C PRO A 301 18.84 29.38 3.91
N GLU A 302 19.77 29.66 2.98
CA GLU A 302 19.96 30.98 2.38
C GLU A 302 18.74 31.38 1.53
N GLY A 303 18.11 32.52 1.84
CA GLY A 303 16.97 33.05 1.09
C GLY A 303 15.60 32.49 1.48
N ASN A 304 15.53 31.28 2.03
CA ASN A 304 14.26 30.66 2.43
C ASN A 304 13.83 31.03 3.85
N PHE A 305 14.78 31.22 4.78
CA PHE A 305 14.50 31.41 6.20
C PHE A 305 14.77 32.83 6.71
N ASP A 306 15.17 33.74 5.83
CA ASP A 306 15.61 35.11 6.15
C ASP A 306 14.46 36.03 6.62
N SER A 307 13.20 35.59 6.49
CA SER A 307 12.01 36.36 6.90
C SER A 307 11.75 36.36 8.41
N LEU A 308 12.49 35.57 9.19
CA LEU A 308 12.35 35.52 10.64
C LEU A 308 12.94 36.75 11.32
N ILE A 309 12.22 37.27 12.31
CA ILE A 309 12.62 38.43 13.09
C ILE A 309 13.56 37.98 14.22
N GLY A 310 14.64 38.74 14.43
CA GLY A 310 15.53 38.54 15.57
C GLY A 310 16.65 37.54 15.33
N LEU A 311 17.00 37.24 14.08
CA LEU A 311 18.25 36.55 13.73
C LEU A 311 19.44 37.50 13.99
N GLU A 312 20.43 37.07 14.77
CA GLU A 312 21.65 37.84 15.12
C GLU A 312 22.93 37.32 14.46
#